data_AF-A0A437RC30-F1
#
_entry.id   AF-A0A437RC30-F1
#
_cell.length_a   1.000
_cell.length_b   1.000
_cell.length_c   1.000
_cell.angle_alpha   90.00
_cell.angle_beta   90.00
_cell.angle_gamma   90.00
#
_symmetry.space_group_name_H-M   'P 1'
#
loop_
_entity.id
_entity.type
_entity.pdbx_description
1 polymer ?
#
loop_
_entity_poly.entity_id
_entity_poly.type
_entity_poly.pdbx_seq_one_letter_code
_entity_poly.pdbx_strand_id
1 'polypeptide(L)'
;MSTDTWVWIDPRVLLAVHEEQLAEHGGAPGTRDLGLFESALASPRNLALYGEPDAAALAAAYGCGIARNHPFVDGNKRTAFVVVELFLALNGLELTADDGACVLTMLAVAAGSTDEAAFAAWLRTQSAPRA
;
A
#
# COMPACT_ATOMS: atom_id res chain seq x y z
N MET A 1 12.84 12.51 23.22
CA MET A 1 12.08 11.33 22.78
C MET A 1 11.37 11.76 21.52
N SER A 2 11.90 11.41 20.36
CA SER A 2 11.36 11.89 19.08
C SER A 2 9.93 11.41 18.93
N THR A 3 9.01 12.34 18.69
CA THR A 3 7.68 12.07 18.18
C THR A 3 7.85 11.62 16.74
N ASP A 4 8.15 10.33 16.53
CA ASP A 4 8.42 9.86 15.17
C ASP A 4 7.18 10.05 14.31
N THR A 5 7.34 10.97 13.38
CA THR A 5 6.35 11.37 12.39
C THR A 5 6.47 10.38 11.24
N TRP A 6 5.35 9.80 10.81
CA TRP A 6 5.30 8.88 9.68
C TRP A 6 6.00 9.45 8.44
N VAL A 7 6.79 8.63 7.76
CA VAL A 7 7.32 8.92 6.43
C VAL A 7 6.27 8.52 5.39
N TRP A 8 5.51 9.52 4.92
CA TRP A 8 4.41 9.33 3.98
C TRP A 8 4.88 9.16 2.54
N ILE A 9 4.09 8.43 1.74
CA ILE A 9 4.31 8.33 0.29
C ILE A 9 4.00 9.68 -0.38
N ASP A 10 4.98 10.23 -1.11
CA ASP A 10 4.77 11.40 -1.99
C ASP A 10 3.93 10.97 -3.20
N PRO A 11 2.94 11.76 -3.63
CA PRO A 11 2.11 11.44 -4.79
C PRO A 11 2.91 11.13 -6.07
N ARG A 12 4.05 11.82 -6.28
CA ARG A 12 4.93 11.57 -7.43
C ARG A 12 5.64 10.22 -7.33
N VAL A 13 5.95 9.78 -6.11
CA VAL A 13 6.52 8.43 -5.89
C VAL A 13 5.47 7.37 -6.18
N LEU A 14 4.22 7.57 -5.75
CA LEU A 14 3.12 6.65 -6.11
C LEU A 14 2.93 6.55 -7.63
N LEU A 15 3.00 7.68 -8.35
CA LEU A 15 2.94 7.69 -9.82
C LEU A 15 4.15 6.98 -10.44
N ALA A 16 5.36 7.26 -9.96
CA ALA A 16 6.57 6.62 -10.46
C ALA A 16 6.57 5.10 -10.25
N VAL A 17 6.11 4.64 -9.08
CA VAL A 17 5.91 3.21 -8.81
C VAL A 17 4.92 2.61 -9.80
N HIS A 18 3.79 3.28 -10.08
CA HIS A 18 2.83 2.80 -11.07
C HIS A 18 3.46 2.69 -12.48
N GLU A 19 4.18 3.71 -12.91
CA GLU A 19 4.87 3.74 -14.20
C GLU A 19 5.91 2.61 -14.33
N GLU A 20 6.70 2.38 -13.28
CA GLU A 20 7.69 1.31 -13.22
C GLU A 20 7.04 -0.08 -13.31
N GLN A 21 5.93 -0.29 -12.59
CA GLN A 21 5.18 -1.55 -12.65
C GLN A 21 4.57 -1.82 -14.03
N LEU A 22 4.21 -0.78 -14.78
CA LEU A 22 3.77 -0.92 -16.17
C LEU A 22 4.93 -1.15 -17.14
N ALA A 23 6.07 -0.51 -16.93
CA ALA A 23 7.25 -0.69 -17.76
C ALA A 23 7.79 -2.12 -17.68
N GLU A 24 7.79 -2.72 -16.49
CA GLU A 24 8.33 -4.06 -16.27
C GLU A 24 7.38 -5.18 -16.73
N HIS A 25 6.08 -5.00 -16.52
CA HIS A 25 5.11 -6.09 -16.62
C HIS A 25 3.98 -5.83 -17.64
N GLY A 26 3.98 -4.67 -18.29
CA GLY A 26 2.94 -4.24 -19.22
C GLY A 26 1.62 -3.86 -18.56
N GLY A 27 0.73 -3.27 -19.37
CA GLY A 27 -0.59 -2.78 -18.98
C GLY A 27 -0.87 -1.41 -19.59
N ALA A 28 -2.11 -0.94 -19.48
CA ALA A 28 -2.49 0.37 -20.00
C ALA A 28 -2.08 1.49 -19.03
N PRO A 29 -1.40 2.55 -19.51
CA PRO A 29 -0.99 3.67 -18.67
C PRO A 29 -2.16 4.57 -18.28
N GLY A 30 -1.94 5.39 -17.26
CA GLY A 30 -2.81 6.49 -16.89
C GLY A 30 -3.58 6.30 -15.59
N THR A 31 -3.88 7.43 -14.96
CA THR A 31 -4.83 7.54 -13.85
C THR A 31 -6.24 7.46 -14.40
N ARG A 32 -7.03 6.51 -13.90
CA ARG A 32 -8.44 6.35 -14.26
C ARG A 32 -9.30 7.38 -13.54
N ASP A 33 -9.04 7.60 -12.26
CA ASP A 33 -9.80 8.52 -11.41
C ASP A 33 -8.87 9.21 -10.41
N LEU A 34 -8.73 10.53 -10.56
CA LEU A 34 -7.86 11.35 -9.71
C LEU A 34 -8.39 11.43 -8.27
N GLY A 35 -9.70 11.43 -8.07
CA GLY A 35 -10.29 11.45 -6.73
C GLY A 35 -9.99 10.17 -5.96
N LEU A 36 -10.00 9.01 -6.64
CA LEU A 36 -9.60 7.74 -6.02
C LEU A 36 -8.10 7.68 -5.75
N PHE A 37 -7.29 8.29 -6.60
CA PHE A 37 -5.84 8.43 -6.37
C PHE A 37 -5.55 9.28 -5.12
N GLU A 38 -6.17 10.45 -5.02
CA GLU A 38 -6.04 11.34 -3.86
C GLU A 38 -6.60 10.69 -2.59
N SER A 39 -7.71 9.96 -2.71
CA SER A 39 -8.30 9.20 -1.60
C SER A 39 -7.35 8.14 -1.05
N ALA A 40 -6.64 7.41 -1.92
CA ALA A 40 -5.66 6.41 -1.49
C ALA A 40 -4.49 7.04 -0.70
N LEU A 41 -4.08 8.26 -1.04
CA LEU A 41 -3.04 9.01 -0.32
C LEU A 41 -3.55 9.61 1.00
N ALA A 42 -4.81 10.03 1.04
CA ALA A 42 -5.43 10.67 2.19
C ALA A 42 -5.88 9.66 3.26
N SER A 43 -6.34 8.48 2.87
CA SER A 43 -6.88 7.44 3.77
C SER A 43 -5.96 7.14 4.98
N PRO A 44 -4.68 6.75 4.79
CA PRO A 44 -3.79 6.48 5.92
C PRO A 44 -3.50 7.72 6.77
N ARG A 45 -3.45 8.91 6.17
CA ARG A 45 -3.27 10.17 6.93
C ARG A 45 -4.47 10.48 7.82
N ASN A 46 -5.68 10.25 7.31
CA ASN A 46 -6.91 10.40 8.09
C ASN A 46 -6.94 9.38 9.24
N LEU A 47 -6.52 8.13 8.99
CA LEU A 47 -6.43 7.10 10.02
C LEU A 47 -5.47 7.49 11.15
N ALA A 48 -4.31 8.06 10.82
CA ALA A 48 -3.36 8.59 11.79
C ALA A 48 -3.84 9.85 12.52
N LEU A 49 -4.68 10.67 11.87
CA LEU A 49 -5.22 11.88 12.49
C LEU A 49 -6.30 11.57 13.53
N TYR A 50 -7.12 10.55 13.28
CA TYR A 50 -8.29 10.22 14.11
C TYR A 50 -8.11 8.99 15.00
N GLY A 51 -6.93 8.36 14.99
CA GLY A 51 -6.63 7.17 15.77
C GLY A 51 -5.14 7.05 16.10
N GLU A 52 -4.76 5.87 16.57
CA GLU A 52 -3.37 5.52 16.92
C GLU A 52 -2.94 4.27 16.12
N PRO A 53 -2.92 4.33 14.77
CA PRO A 53 -2.55 3.19 13.96
C PRO A 53 -1.06 2.89 14.08
N ASP A 54 -0.70 1.62 13.86
CA ASP A 54 0.69 1.23 13.61
C ASP A 54 1.02 1.28 12.11
N ALA A 55 2.29 1.06 11.78
CA ALA A 55 2.77 1.09 10.39
C ALA A 55 2.01 0.10 9.50
N ALA A 56 1.65 -1.06 10.04
CA ALA A 56 0.91 -2.09 9.32
C ALA A 56 -0.53 -1.64 8.99
N ALA A 57 -1.23 -0.96 9.91
CA ALA A 57 -2.54 -0.38 9.62
C ALA A 57 -2.48 0.69 8.51
N LEU A 58 -1.47 1.56 8.56
CA LEU A 58 -1.28 2.60 7.54
C LEU A 58 -0.91 2.02 6.18
N ALA A 59 -0.02 1.03 6.14
CA ALA A 59 0.31 0.29 4.93
C ALA A 59 -0.94 -0.40 4.34
N ALA A 60 -1.74 -1.05 5.18
CA ALA A 60 -2.97 -1.70 4.74
C ALA A 60 -3.97 -0.72 4.12
N ALA A 61 -4.12 0.48 4.70
CA ALA A 61 -4.98 1.54 4.16
C ALA A 61 -4.52 1.99 2.77
N TYR A 62 -3.21 2.17 2.54
CA TYR A 62 -2.67 2.41 1.19
C TYR A 62 -3.00 1.26 0.24
N GLY A 63 -2.66 0.02 0.64
CA GLY A 63 -2.83 -1.16 -0.21
C GLY A 63 -4.28 -1.40 -0.60
N CYS A 64 -5.21 -1.30 0.36
CA CYS A 64 -6.64 -1.45 0.11
C CYS A 64 -7.19 -0.30 -0.76
N GLY A 65 -6.78 0.94 -0.48
CA GLY A 65 -7.20 2.11 -1.25
C GLY A 65 -6.81 2.03 -2.72
N ILE A 66 -5.63 1.51 -3.03
CA ILE A 66 -5.16 1.35 -4.42
C ILE A 66 -5.75 0.07 -5.04
N ALA A 67 -5.63 -1.06 -4.36
CA ALA A 67 -5.97 -2.37 -4.92
C ALA A 67 -7.47 -2.56 -5.17
N ARG A 68 -8.36 -1.97 -4.35
CA ARG A 68 -9.82 -2.13 -4.49
C ARG A 68 -10.49 -1.00 -5.25
N ASN A 69 -10.04 0.24 -5.04
CA ASN A 69 -10.71 1.38 -5.65
C ASN A 69 -10.20 1.67 -7.06
N HIS A 70 -9.10 1.03 -7.48
CA HIS A 70 -8.58 1.08 -8.85
C HIS A 70 -8.36 2.52 -9.36
N PRO A 71 -7.51 3.34 -8.71
CA PRO A 71 -7.25 4.70 -9.18
C PRO A 71 -6.59 4.77 -10.57
N PHE A 72 -5.94 3.69 -11.03
CA PHE A 72 -5.28 3.59 -12.33
C PHE A 72 -6.08 2.75 -13.33
N VAL A 73 -5.80 2.94 -14.63
CA VAL A 73 -6.43 2.16 -15.72
C VAL A 73 -6.05 0.67 -15.60
N ASP A 74 -4.78 0.39 -15.33
CA ASP A 74 -4.25 -0.94 -15.05
C ASP A 74 -3.13 -0.86 -14.00
N GLY A 75 -2.62 -2.00 -13.53
CA GLY A 75 -1.46 -2.04 -12.62
C GLY A 75 -1.79 -1.86 -11.14
N ASN A 76 -3.06 -1.65 -10.77
CA ASN A 76 -3.48 -1.32 -9.40
C ASN A 76 -2.97 -2.31 -8.34
N LYS A 77 -3.09 -3.62 -8.56
CA LYS A 77 -2.64 -4.64 -7.58
C LYS A 77 -1.12 -4.62 -7.36
N ARG A 78 -0.36 -4.51 -8.45
CA ARG A 78 1.11 -4.45 -8.44
C ARG A 78 1.59 -3.18 -7.76
N THR A 79 1.01 -2.05 -8.13
CA THR A 79 1.28 -0.75 -7.51
C THR A 79 0.95 -0.75 -6.01
N ALA A 80 -0.20 -1.31 -5.64
CA ALA A 80 -0.60 -1.41 -4.23
C ALA A 80 0.40 -2.22 -3.40
N PHE A 81 0.89 -3.33 -3.93
CA PHE A 81 1.89 -4.17 -3.25
C PHE A 81 3.20 -3.41 -3.02
N VAL A 82 3.76 -2.80 -4.07
CA VAL A 82 5.01 -2.04 -3.95
C VAL A 82 4.86 -0.85 -3.02
N VAL A 83 3.70 -0.18 -3.01
CA VAL A 83 3.43 0.94 -2.10
C VAL A 83 3.33 0.48 -0.64
N VAL A 84 2.75 -0.69 -0.38
CA VAL A 84 2.71 -1.31 0.95
C VAL A 84 4.13 -1.58 1.44
N GLU A 85 4.95 -2.27 0.63
CA GLU A 85 6.34 -2.56 0.98
C GLU A 85 7.16 -1.28 1.17
N LEU A 86 7.02 -0.32 0.27
CA LEU A 86 7.74 0.95 0.33
C LEU A 86 7.37 1.73 1.60
N PHE A 87 6.09 1.81 1.96
CA PHE A 87 5.68 2.50 3.18
C PHE A 87 6.25 1.82 4.43
N LEU A 88 6.21 0.49 4.51
CA LEU A 88 6.84 -0.25 5.60
C LEU A 88 8.34 0.04 5.67
N ALA A 89 9.03 -0.03 4.53
CA ALA A 89 10.47 0.19 4.40
C ALA A 89 10.90 1.61 4.84
N LEU A 90 10.12 2.62 4.46
CA LEU A 90 10.36 4.01 4.86
C LEU A 90 10.14 4.25 6.37
N ASN A 91 9.37 3.38 7.03
CA ASN A 91 9.05 3.45 8.44
C ASN A 91 9.72 2.32 9.26
N GLY A 92 10.84 1.81 8.76
CA GLY A 92 11.73 0.91 9.51
C GLY A 92 11.30 -0.56 9.58
N LEU A 93 10.37 -0.99 8.73
CA LEU A 93 9.92 -2.37 8.64
C LEU A 93 10.23 -2.97 7.27
N GLU A 94 10.42 -4.28 7.22
CA GLU A 94 10.50 -5.04 5.97
C GLU A 94 9.52 -6.21 6.01
N LEU A 95 8.97 -6.56 4.84
CA LEU A 95 8.07 -7.70 4.70
C LEU A 95 8.90 -8.99 4.67
N THR A 96 8.52 -9.98 5.49
CA THR A 96 9.21 -11.26 5.63
C THR A 96 8.44 -12.44 5.02
N ALA A 97 7.26 -12.18 4.46
CA ALA A 97 6.50 -13.18 3.74
C ALA A 97 7.20 -13.58 2.43
N ASP A 98 7.04 -14.84 2.03
CA ASP A 98 7.49 -15.27 0.70
C ASP A 98 6.60 -14.68 -0.42
N ASP A 99 7.13 -14.68 -1.64
CA ASP A 99 6.45 -14.12 -2.83
C ASP A 99 5.06 -14.74 -3.04
N GLY A 100 4.91 -16.04 -2.77
CA GLY A 100 3.64 -16.75 -2.96
C GLY A 100 2.57 -16.25 -1.99
N ALA A 101 2.92 -16.11 -0.71
CA ALA A 101 2.05 -15.56 0.32
C ALA A 101 1.67 -14.10 0.02
N CYS A 102 2.61 -13.30 -0.48
CA CYS A 102 2.36 -11.92 -0.90
C CYS A 102 1.35 -11.85 -2.04
N VAL A 103 1.55 -12.64 -3.11
CA VAL A 103 0.64 -12.70 -4.26
C VAL A 103 -0.76 -13.12 -3.83
N LEU A 104 -0.90 -14.20 -3.06
CA LEU A 104 -2.20 -14.70 -2.62
C LEU A 104 -2.95 -13.67 -1.77
N THR A 105 -2.23 -13.00 -0.86
CA THR A 105 -2.82 -11.97 0.01
C THR A 105 -3.27 -10.76 -0.80
N MET A 106 -2.45 -10.27 -1.72
CA MET A 106 -2.82 -9.12 -2.57
C MET A 106 -3.98 -9.42 -3.52
N LEU A 107 -4.08 -10.67 -4.01
CA LEU A 107 -5.26 -11.12 -4.76
C LEU A 107 -6.53 -11.10 -3.88
N ALA A 108 -6.43 -11.59 -2.65
CA ALA A 108 -7.55 -11.59 -1.70
C ALA A 108 -7.98 -10.16 -1.29
N VAL A 109 -7.01 -9.25 -1.10
CA VAL A 109 -7.28 -7.82 -0.84
C VAL A 109 -8.02 -7.19 -2.02
N ALA A 110 -7.54 -7.39 -3.25
CA ALA A 110 -8.16 -6.84 -4.46
C ALA A 110 -9.56 -7.43 -4.72
N ALA A 111 -9.78 -8.70 -4.39
CA ALA A 111 -11.08 -9.35 -4.46
C ALA A 111 -12.04 -8.92 -3.34
N GLY A 112 -11.54 -8.25 -2.30
CA GLY A 112 -12.30 -7.84 -1.13
C GLY A 112 -12.59 -8.97 -0.12
N SER A 113 -12.03 -10.16 -0.31
CA SER A 113 -12.20 -11.29 0.62
C SER A 113 -11.32 -11.17 1.87
N THR A 114 -10.25 -10.39 1.79
CA THR A 114 -9.48 -9.91 2.95
C THR A 114 -9.80 -8.43 3.08
N ASP A 115 -10.36 -7.98 4.20
CA ASP A 115 -10.64 -6.56 4.48
C ASP A 115 -9.38 -5.79 4.95
N GLU A 116 -9.50 -4.49 5.20
CA GLU A 116 -8.36 -3.66 5.62
C GLU A 116 -7.78 -4.08 6.98
N ALA A 117 -8.65 -4.43 7.95
CA ALA A 117 -8.21 -4.82 9.28
C ALA A 117 -7.50 -6.18 9.26
N ALA A 118 -8.01 -7.14 8.50
CA ALA A 118 -7.39 -8.43 8.27
C ALA A 118 -6.06 -8.30 7.53
N PHE A 119 -5.98 -7.41 6.53
CA PHE A 119 -4.72 -7.16 5.83
C PHE A 119 -3.68 -6.52 6.75
N ALA A 120 -4.07 -5.53 7.56
CA ALA A 120 -3.20 -4.96 8.58
C ALA A 120 -2.70 -6.03 9.58
N ALA A 121 -3.58 -6.93 10.02
CA ALA A 121 -3.20 -8.03 10.90
C ALA A 121 -2.18 -8.97 10.24
N TRP A 122 -2.38 -9.31 8.97
CA TRP A 122 -1.41 -10.10 8.20
C TRP A 122 -0.06 -9.41 8.12
N LEU A 123 -0.03 -8.12 7.74
CA LEU A 123 1.20 -7.32 7.66
C LEU A 123 1.96 -7.28 8.99
N ARG A 124 1.28 -7.14 10.13
CA ARG A 124 1.93 -7.19 11.47
C ARG A 124 2.66 -8.51 11.72
N THR A 125 2.08 -9.62 11.26
CA THR A 125 2.69 -10.95 11.45
C THR A 125 3.79 -11.25 10.42
N GLN A 126 3.77 -10.56 9.29
CA GLN A 126 4.66 -10.76 8.16
C GLN A 126 5.64 -9.62 7.97
N SER A 127 5.88 -8.80 9.00
CA SER A 127 6.87 -7.74 8.94
C SER A 127 7.80 -7.80 10.15
N ALA A 128 9.05 -7.42 9.95
CA ALA A 128 10.06 -7.31 11.00
C ALA A 128 10.79 -5.96 10.90
N PRO A 129 11.46 -5.51 11.98
CA PRO A 129 12.36 -4.36 11.89
C PRO A 129 13.40 -4.56 10.79
N ARG A 130 13.52 -3.56 9.92
CA ARG A 130 14.52 -3.56 8.86
C ARG A 130 15.91 -3.33 9.45
N ALA A 131 16.86 -4.21 9.10
CA ALA A 131 18.25 -4.17 9.58
C ALA A 131 19.09 -3.04 8.97
#